data_AF-A0A645FQC5-F1
#
_entry.id   AF-A0A645FQC5-F1
#
_cell.length_a   1.000
_cell.length_b   1.000
_cell.length_c   1.000
_cell.angle_alpha   90.00
_cell.angle_beta   90.00
_cell.angle_gamma   90.00
#
_symmetry.space_group_name_H-M   'P 1'
#
loop_
_entity.id
_entity.type
_entity.pdbx_description
1 polymer ?
#
loop_
_entity_poly.entity_id
_entity_poly.type
_entity_poly.pdbx_seq_one_letter_code
_entity_poly.pdbx_strand_id
1 'polypeptide(L)'
;MTTTGARFTPATNKGSVTIAKDEFFGYIEVNLLVKSGKQFFILLNDSEEALANKPTGLMQYIISPDKVYYIDDSFLTGLPDTWTIIDKDGDGYNWNYYRQAMTSDSYVSGDGALNPENYLVSPAVTLPSRIDNVSFTFEVASGASGDYREQYRVVVSEEPMTLENCRDAVVVRDWTELTAIHARKNYTLETVDLSQFKGKTIYVAILHGNCTDQYYINIRNVKLFSH
;
A
#
# COMPACT_ATOMS: atom_id res chain seq x y z
N MET A 1 -48.97 23.58 -0.99
CA MET A 1 -49.51 22.40 -0.27
C MET A 1 -48.68 22.23 0.99
N THR A 2 -49.27 22.23 2.17
CA THR A 2 -48.57 21.92 3.43
C THR A 2 -48.60 20.42 3.63
N THR A 3 -47.51 19.75 3.26
CA THR A 3 -47.19 18.43 3.80
C THR A 3 -46.69 18.61 5.23
N THR A 4 -47.18 17.78 6.14
CA THR A 4 -46.84 17.84 7.57
C THR A 4 -45.32 17.84 7.75
N GLY A 5 -44.78 18.83 8.46
CA GLY A 5 -43.34 18.96 8.73
C GLY A 5 -42.55 19.81 7.72
N ALA A 6 -43.09 20.12 6.53
CA ALA A 6 -42.46 21.02 5.57
C ALA A 6 -43.16 22.38 5.51
N ARG A 7 -42.39 23.46 5.61
CA ARG A 7 -42.86 24.83 5.40
C ARG A 7 -42.06 25.46 4.29
N PHE A 8 -42.75 26.22 3.44
CA PHE A 8 -42.14 27.05 2.42
C PHE A 8 -42.91 28.38 2.38
N THR A 9 -42.19 29.50 2.42
CA THR A 9 -42.75 30.85 2.38
C THR A 9 -42.36 31.52 1.07
N PRO A 10 -43.28 31.65 0.09
CA PRO A 10 -42.98 32.21 -1.23
C PRO A 10 -42.50 33.66 -1.19
N ALA A 11 -43.00 34.46 -0.25
CA ALA A 11 -42.61 35.87 -0.13
C ALA A 11 -41.14 36.07 0.30
N THR A 12 -40.53 35.06 0.93
CA THR A 12 -39.16 35.14 1.46
C THR A 12 -38.23 34.07 0.88
N ASN A 13 -38.73 33.19 0.02
CA ASN A 13 -38.02 32.04 -0.55
C ASN A 13 -37.24 31.22 0.50
N LYS A 14 -37.88 30.99 1.65
CA LYS A 14 -37.32 30.18 2.74
C LYS A 14 -38.21 29.00 3.01
N GLY A 15 -37.60 27.85 3.19
CA GLY A 15 -38.29 26.65 3.65
C GLY A 15 -37.58 26.01 4.83
N SER A 16 -38.34 25.22 5.59
CA SER A 16 -37.82 24.39 6.67
C SER A 16 -38.53 23.05 6.61
N VAL A 17 -37.78 21.97 6.76
CA VAL A 17 -38.34 20.65 7.01
C VAL A 17 -37.95 20.25 8.43
N THR A 18 -38.94 20.03 9.29
CA THR A 18 -38.76 19.48 10.62
C THR A 18 -39.11 18.01 10.57
N ILE A 19 -38.10 17.16 10.80
CA ILE A 19 -38.25 15.71 10.86
C ILE A 19 -38.46 15.33 12.32
N ALA A 20 -39.43 14.46 12.60
CA ALA A 20 -39.66 13.98 13.95
C ALA A 20 -38.47 13.14 14.43
N LYS A 21 -38.17 13.22 15.73
CA LYS A 21 -37.20 12.33 16.35
C LYS A 21 -37.68 10.88 16.10
N ASP A 22 -36.78 10.03 15.61
CA ASP A 22 -36.97 8.60 15.28
C ASP A 22 -37.47 8.27 13.85
N GLU A 23 -37.58 9.25 12.93
CA GLU A 23 -37.73 9.00 11.48
C GLU A 23 -36.36 9.05 10.77
N PHE A 24 -36.02 8.02 9.97
CA PHE A 24 -34.73 7.91 9.26
C PHE A 24 -34.86 8.08 7.73
N PHE A 25 -34.12 9.09 7.23
CA PHE A 25 -33.54 9.35 5.90
C PHE A 25 -34.39 9.24 4.61
N GLY A 26 -34.41 10.34 3.84
CA GLY A 26 -34.63 10.31 2.39
C GLY A 26 -33.32 9.99 1.66
N TYR A 27 -33.39 9.13 0.65
CA TYR A 27 -32.28 8.83 -0.24
C TYR A 27 -32.22 9.88 -1.35
N ILE A 28 -31.04 10.47 -1.59
CA ILE A 28 -30.75 11.22 -2.82
C ILE A 28 -30.04 10.25 -3.75
N GLU A 29 -30.72 9.79 -4.78
CA GLU A 29 -30.13 8.98 -5.83
C GLU A 29 -29.22 9.88 -6.68
N VAL A 30 -27.91 9.63 -6.64
CA VAL A 30 -26.91 10.39 -7.40
C VAL A 30 -26.41 9.58 -8.59
N ASN A 31 -26.57 10.13 -9.80
CA ASN A 31 -25.97 9.56 -11.00
C ASN A 31 -24.47 9.86 -11.02
N LEU A 32 -23.66 8.82 -10.80
CA LEU A 32 -22.20 8.91 -10.91
C LEU A 32 -21.80 8.84 -12.37
N LEU A 33 -21.23 9.92 -12.90
CA LEU A 33 -20.74 9.98 -14.28
C LEU A 33 -19.22 9.82 -14.30
N VAL A 34 -18.72 8.90 -15.13
CA VAL A 34 -17.27 8.64 -15.30
C VAL A 34 -16.68 9.72 -16.21
N LYS A 35 -15.69 10.47 -15.72
CA LYS A 35 -15.02 11.53 -16.48
C LYS A 35 -13.82 11.00 -17.28
N SER A 36 -13.00 10.17 -16.64
CA SER A 36 -11.84 9.48 -17.22
C SER A 36 -11.23 8.53 -16.18
N GLY A 37 -10.83 7.32 -16.59
CA GLY A 37 -10.22 6.32 -15.71
C GLY A 37 -11.09 5.99 -14.48
N LYS A 38 -10.49 6.06 -13.28
CA LYS A 38 -11.17 5.82 -11.99
C LYS A 38 -11.80 7.09 -11.37
N GLN A 39 -11.89 8.20 -12.11
CA GLN A 39 -12.46 9.46 -11.62
C GLN A 39 -13.92 9.61 -12.04
N PHE A 40 -14.76 9.98 -11.08
CA PHE A 40 -16.18 10.26 -11.28
C PHE A 40 -16.56 11.60 -10.69
N PHE A 41 -17.68 12.14 -11.16
CA PHE A 41 -18.27 13.36 -10.65
C PHE A 41 -19.77 13.17 -10.41
N ILE A 42 -20.28 13.94 -9.46
CA ILE A 42 -21.72 14.10 -9.23
C ILE A 42 -22.10 15.43 -9.88
N LEU A 43 -23.05 15.39 -10.81
CA LEU A 43 -23.69 16.58 -11.34
C LEU A 43 -25.00 16.80 -10.59
N LEU A 44 -25.03 17.81 -9.72
CA LEU A 44 -26.27 18.28 -9.12
C LEU A 44 -26.89 19.28 -10.09
N ASN A 45 -27.99 18.90 -10.73
CA ASN A 45 -28.77 19.80 -11.57
C ASN A 45 -29.91 20.38 -10.75
N ASP A 46 -29.98 21.69 -10.71
CA ASP A 46 -31.15 22.42 -10.22
C ASP A 46 -32.36 22.14 -11.15
N SER A 47 -33.57 22.10 -10.60
CA SER A 47 -34.79 22.08 -11.40
C SER A 47 -35.02 23.47 -12.04
N GLU A 48 -35.80 23.54 -13.14
CA GLU A 48 -36.12 24.82 -13.82
C GLU A 48 -36.80 25.85 -12.89
N GLU A 49 -37.35 25.40 -11.76
CA GLU A 49 -38.02 26.22 -10.74
C GLU A 49 -37.14 26.57 -9.54
N ALA A 50 -35.87 26.12 -9.52
CA ALA A 50 -34.96 26.33 -8.40
C ALA A 50 -34.45 27.78 -8.36
N LEU A 51 -34.89 28.55 -7.37
CA LEU A 51 -34.30 29.84 -7.01
C LEU A 51 -33.27 29.62 -5.89
N ALA A 52 -32.15 28.96 -6.21
CA ALA A 52 -31.08 28.74 -5.24
C ALA A 52 -30.50 30.09 -4.79
N ASN A 53 -30.77 30.47 -3.53
CA ASN A 53 -30.00 31.48 -2.82
C ASN A 53 -28.51 31.09 -2.90
N LYS A 54 -27.66 32.09 -3.15
CA LYS A 54 -26.18 32.03 -3.25
C LYS A 54 -25.58 30.76 -2.64
N PRO A 55 -24.66 30.06 -3.35
CA PRO A 55 -24.15 28.75 -2.93
C PRO A 55 -23.62 28.83 -1.49
N THR A 56 -24.37 28.27 -0.54
CA THR A 56 -24.05 28.30 0.90
C THR A 56 -23.54 26.96 1.41
N GLY A 57 -23.25 26.02 0.52
CA GLY A 57 -22.58 24.77 0.86
C GLY A 57 -21.59 24.35 -0.21
N LEU A 58 -20.30 24.50 0.07
CA LEU A 58 -19.26 23.73 -0.61
C LEU A 58 -19.31 22.33 0.01
N MET A 59 -20.01 21.40 -0.64
CA MET A 59 -20.02 20.00 -0.23
C MET A 59 -18.75 19.35 -0.79
N GLN A 60 -17.69 19.28 0.03
CA GLN A 60 -16.45 18.60 -0.35
C GLN A 60 -16.61 17.09 -0.09
N TYR A 61 -17.08 16.35 -1.07
CA TYR A 61 -17.00 14.88 -1.05
C TYR A 61 -15.64 14.44 -1.60
N ILE A 62 -14.88 13.70 -0.80
CA ILE A 62 -13.74 12.90 -1.27
C ILE A 62 -14.29 11.49 -1.45
N ILE A 63 -14.32 11.01 -2.68
CA ILE A 63 -14.71 9.63 -2.96
C ILE A 63 -13.44 8.94 -3.48
N SER A 64 -12.83 8.16 -2.59
CA SER A 64 -11.59 7.42 -2.84
C SER A 64 -11.91 5.95 -3.14
N PRO A 65 -11.12 5.28 -4.00
CA PRO A 65 -11.17 3.84 -4.13
C PRO A 65 -10.87 3.18 -2.76
N ASP A 66 -11.52 2.05 -2.46
CA ASP A 66 -11.23 1.24 -1.26
C ASP A 66 -9.73 0.95 -1.10
N LYS A 67 -9.02 0.77 -2.22
CA LYS A 67 -7.55 0.73 -2.27
C LYS A 67 -6.99 1.48 -3.48
N VAL A 68 -5.97 2.30 -3.25
CA VAL A 68 -5.11 2.88 -4.30
C VAL A 68 -3.75 2.22 -4.24
N TYR A 69 -3.40 1.43 -5.25
CA TYR A 69 -2.12 0.75 -5.36
C TYR A 69 -1.08 1.65 -6.03
N TYR A 70 0.10 1.73 -5.40
CA TYR A 70 1.31 2.38 -5.90
C TYR A 70 2.33 1.36 -6.39
N ILE A 71 2.35 0.17 -5.77
CA ILE A 71 3.11 -1.01 -6.18
C ILE A 71 2.15 -2.19 -6.16
N ASP A 72 2.20 -3.04 -7.19
CA ASP A 72 1.47 -4.31 -7.28
C ASP A 72 2.29 -5.29 -8.13
N ASP A 73 3.47 -5.65 -7.62
CA ASP A 73 4.45 -6.47 -8.33
C ASP A 73 4.42 -7.92 -7.81
N SER A 74 4.02 -8.83 -8.69
CA SER A 74 3.85 -10.24 -8.32
C SER A 74 5.17 -11.00 -8.16
N PHE A 75 6.22 -10.60 -8.88
CA PHE A 75 7.50 -11.31 -9.06
C PHE A 75 7.39 -12.75 -9.60
N LEU A 76 6.23 -13.14 -10.15
CA LEU A 76 6.02 -14.50 -10.65
C LEU A 76 6.77 -14.81 -11.96
N THR A 77 7.26 -13.78 -12.66
CA THR A 77 7.92 -13.91 -13.97
C THR A 77 9.31 -13.28 -14.01
N GLY A 78 9.79 -12.72 -12.91
CA GLY A 78 11.05 -11.99 -12.84
C GLY A 78 10.95 -10.72 -12.00
N LEU A 79 12.11 -10.07 -11.82
CA LEU A 79 12.21 -8.75 -11.25
C LEU A 79 11.93 -7.70 -12.34
N PRO A 80 10.98 -6.77 -12.16
CA PRO A 80 10.83 -5.65 -13.08
C PRO A 80 12.06 -4.73 -13.06
N ASP A 81 12.46 -4.17 -14.20
CA ASP A 81 13.64 -3.30 -14.34
C ASP A 81 13.58 -2.01 -13.50
N THR A 82 12.41 -1.68 -12.96
CA THR A 82 12.19 -0.53 -12.07
C THR A 82 12.66 -0.79 -10.64
N TRP A 83 12.88 -2.05 -10.26
CA TRP A 83 13.43 -2.44 -8.97
C TRP A 83 14.94 -2.49 -9.01
N THR A 84 15.57 -2.22 -7.86
CA THR A 84 17.03 -2.26 -7.71
C THR A 84 17.42 -3.29 -6.65
N ILE A 85 18.53 -3.98 -6.85
CA ILE A 85 19.13 -4.88 -5.87
C ILE A 85 20.47 -4.30 -5.40
N ILE A 86 20.78 -4.42 -4.11
CA ILE A 86 22.04 -3.94 -3.52
C ILE A 86 22.65 -5.09 -2.71
N ASP A 87 23.84 -5.51 -3.13
CA ASP A 87 24.70 -6.48 -2.43
C ASP A 87 25.61 -5.66 -1.52
N LYS A 88 25.25 -5.57 -0.23
CA LYS A 88 25.97 -4.69 0.71
C LYS A 88 27.15 -5.40 1.38
N ASP A 89 27.08 -6.71 1.53
CA ASP A 89 28.16 -7.56 2.04
C ASP A 89 29.24 -7.83 0.99
N GLY A 90 28.92 -7.68 -0.29
CA GLY A 90 29.86 -7.65 -1.41
C GLY A 90 30.40 -9.03 -1.79
N ASP A 91 29.65 -10.10 -1.48
CA ASP A 91 30.06 -11.48 -1.74
C ASP A 91 29.67 -11.98 -3.15
N GLY A 92 28.88 -11.18 -3.89
CA GLY A 92 28.40 -11.49 -5.23
C GLY A 92 27.09 -12.28 -5.27
N TYR A 93 26.56 -12.73 -4.12
CA TYR A 93 25.24 -13.36 -4.01
C TYR A 93 24.21 -12.31 -3.58
N ASN A 94 23.14 -12.17 -4.37
CA ASN A 94 22.12 -11.16 -4.12
C ASN A 94 20.72 -11.73 -4.42
N TRP A 95 19.70 -10.89 -4.25
CA TRP A 95 18.35 -11.16 -4.71
C TRP A 95 18.34 -11.57 -6.19
N ASN A 96 17.80 -12.74 -6.48
CA ASN A 96 17.63 -13.26 -7.83
C ASN A 96 16.22 -13.82 -8.03
N TYR A 97 15.79 -13.92 -9.29
CA TYR A 97 14.53 -14.59 -9.59
C TYR A 97 14.73 -16.11 -9.62
N TYR A 98 13.96 -16.84 -8.80
CA TYR A 98 13.97 -18.28 -8.78
C TYR A 98 12.57 -18.86 -8.50
N ARG A 99 12.10 -19.74 -9.39
CA ARG A 99 10.82 -20.48 -9.25
C ARG A 99 9.64 -19.59 -8.80
N GLN A 100 9.35 -18.54 -9.55
CA GLN A 100 8.19 -17.65 -9.35
C GLN A 100 8.25 -16.82 -8.04
N ALA A 101 9.46 -16.49 -7.58
CA ALA A 101 9.70 -15.58 -6.46
C ALA A 101 11.05 -14.89 -6.62
N MET A 102 11.25 -13.80 -5.87
CA MET A 102 12.59 -13.28 -5.59
C MET A 102 13.18 -14.03 -4.41
N THR A 103 14.43 -14.44 -4.54
CA THR A 103 15.13 -15.31 -3.61
C THR A 103 16.45 -14.69 -3.19
N SER A 104 16.87 -14.88 -1.93
CA SER A 104 18.20 -14.52 -1.47
C SER A 104 18.69 -15.62 -0.52
N ASP A 105 19.96 -16.02 -0.67
CA ASP A 105 20.52 -17.21 -0.03
C ASP A 105 21.33 -16.84 1.23
N SER A 106 21.22 -17.67 2.27
CA SER A 106 22.15 -17.69 3.42
C SER A 106 23.05 -18.93 3.40
N TYR A 107 22.81 -19.84 2.44
CA TYR A 107 23.66 -20.98 2.13
C TYR A 107 23.51 -21.36 0.64
N VAL A 108 24.64 -21.51 -0.06
CA VAL A 108 24.66 -21.95 -1.45
C VAL A 108 25.33 -23.32 -1.57
N SER A 109 24.63 -24.25 -2.24
CA SER A 109 25.17 -25.59 -2.48
C SER A 109 26.43 -25.52 -3.36
N GLY A 110 27.57 -25.87 -2.78
CA GLY A 110 28.87 -25.83 -3.45
C GLY A 110 29.81 -24.77 -2.87
N ASP A 111 29.26 -23.67 -2.38
CA ASP A 111 30.02 -22.52 -1.86
C ASP A 111 29.97 -22.43 -0.33
N GLY A 112 28.88 -22.90 0.28
CA GLY A 112 28.71 -23.00 1.73
C GLY A 112 27.85 -21.89 2.31
N ALA A 113 28.03 -21.64 3.62
CA ALA A 113 27.29 -20.63 4.36
C ALA A 113 27.69 -19.20 3.97
N LEU A 114 26.70 -18.32 3.84
CA LEU A 114 26.84 -16.91 3.50
C LEU A 114 26.39 -16.01 4.68
N ASN A 115 26.69 -14.72 4.62
CA ASN A 115 26.25 -13.73 5.63
C ASN A 115 25.54 -12.55 4.94
N PRO A 116 24.35 -12.80 4.36
CA PRO A 116 23.73 -11.86 3.43
C PRO A 116 23.46 -10.49 4.07
N GLU A 117 23.68 -9.44 3.30
CA GLU A 117 23.14 -8.11 3.54
C GLU A 117 22.55 -7.56 2.23
N ASN A 118 21.49 -8.23 1.78
CA ASN A 118 20.93 -8.06 0.45
C ASN A 118 19.64 -7.23 0.48
N TYR A 119 19.61 -6.10 -0.22
CA TYR A 119 18.43 -5.22 -0.30
C TYR A 119 17.69 -5.41 -1.62
N LEU A 120 16.39 -5.65 -1.55
CA LEU A 120 15.46 -5.59 -2.68
C LEU A 120 14.66 -4.29 -2.59
N VAL A 121 15.00 -3.30 -3.43
CA VAL A 121 14.55 -1.91 -3.32
C VAL A 121 13.49 -1.60 -4.38
N SER A 122 12.35 -1.05 -3.94
CA SER A 122 11.28 -0.61 -4.82
C SER A 122 11.68 0.60 -5.68
N PRO A 123 10.96 0.86 -6.80
CA PRO A 123 10.99 2.19 -7.42
C PRO A 123 10.52 3.27 -6.44
N ALA A 124 10.79 4.53 -6.79
CA ALA A 124 10.30 5.69 -6.05
C ALA A 124 8.78 5.77 -6.08
N VAL A 125 8.14 5.97 -4.91
CA VAL A 125 6.70 6.13 -4.78
C VAL A 125 6.40 7.43 -4.05
N THR A 126 5.58 8.31 -4.66
CA THR A 126 5.10 9.52 -3.99
C THR A 126 3.72 9.29 -3.40
N LEU A 127 3.63 9.31 -2.07
CA LEU A 127 2.39 9.11 -1.33
C LEU A 127 1.64 10.43 -1.17
N PRO A 128 0.33 10.49 -1.45
CA PRO A 128 -0.48 11.66 -1.15
C PRO A 128 -0.47 12.01 0.36
N SER A 129 -0.65 13.29 0.69
CA SER A 129 -0.73 13.75 2.09
C SER A 129 -2.10 13.54 2.72
N ARG A 130 -3.17 13.43 1.91
CA ARG A 130 -4.57 13.29 2.35
C ARG A 130 -5.10 11.89 2.01
N ILE A 131 -4.55 10.89 2.70
CA ILE A 131 -4.98 9.49 2.69
C ILE A 131 -5.05 8.97 4.13
N ASP A 132 -5.88 7.97 4.38
CA ASP A 132 -6.12 7.47 5.72
C ASP A 132 -4.93 6.63 6.19
N ASN A 133 -4.73 5.45 5.59
CA ASN A 133 -3.62 4.55 5.91
C ASN A 133 -2.79 4.18 4.68
N VAL A 134 -1.56 3.73 4.90
CA VAL A 134 -0.66 3.17 3.88
C VAL A 134 -0.15 1.83 4.35
N SER A 135 -0.37 0.77 3.56
CA SER A 135 0.12 -0.57 3.84
C SER A 135 1.09 -1.04 2.78
N PHE A 136 2.22 -1.58 3.24
CA PHE A 136 3.14 -2.38 2.45
C PHE A 136 2.94 -3.85 2.80
N THR A 137 2.70 -4.70 1.80
CA THR A 137 2.44 -6.13 2.00
C THR A 137 3.30 -6.96 1.07
N PHE A 138 3.69 -8.15 1.52
CA PHE A 138 4.41 -9.12 0.69
C PHE A 138 4.17 -10.52 1.24
N GLU A 139 4.30 -11.53 0.39
CA GLU A 139 4.31 -12.93 0.81
C GLU A 139 5.73 -13.41 1.02
N VAL A 140 5.99 -14.07 2.16
CA VAL A 140 7.32 -14.58 2.52
C VAL A 140 7.27 -16.08 2.84
N ALA A 141 8.30 -16.81 2.42
CA ALA A 141 8.50 -18.22 2.78
C ALA A 141 9.97 -18.60 2.78
N SER A 142 10.33 -19.68 3.48
CA SER A 142 11.63 -20.33 3.29
C SER A 142 11.58 -21.37 2.18
N GLY A 143 12.68 -21.47 1.43
CA GLY A 143 12.94 -22.56 0.50
C GLY A 143 13.18 -23.92 1.15
N ALA A 144 13.61 -23.91 2.41
CA ALA A 144 14.00 -25.10 3.14
C ALA A 144 12.82 -25.76 3.87
N SER A 145 13.00 -27.05 4.18
CA SER A 145 12.05 -27.79 5.02
C SER A 145 12.48 -27.89 6.49
N GLY A 146 13.79 -27.78 6.77
CA GLY A 146 14.38 -27.86 8.13
C GLY A 146 15.14 -26.60 8.52
N ASP A 147 16.02 -26.13 7.65
CA ASP A 147 16.86 -24.94 7.88
C ASP A 147 16.15 -23.68 7.37
N TYR A 148 15.01 -23.38 7.98
CA TYR A 148 14.08 -22.36 7.49
C TYR A 148 14.23 -20.99 8.17
N ARG A 149 15.13 -20.83 9.14
CA ARG A 149 15.21 -19.65 10.02
C ARG A 149 15.89 -18.45 9.37
N GLU A 150 15.50 -18.15 8.14
CA GLU A 150 15.93 -16.92 7.47
C GLU A 150 15.39 -15.70 8.20
N GLN A 151 16.10 -14.58 8.07
CA GLN A 151 15.71 -13.34 8.70
C GLN A 151 15.61 -12.21 7.69
N TYR A 152 14.60 -11.37 7.87
CA TYR A 152 14.42 -10.20 7.03
C TYR A 152 14.05 -8.97 7.87
N ARG A 153 14.31 -7.80 7.30
CA ARG A 153 13.95 -6.48 7.83
C ARG A 153 13.27 -5.67 6.73
N VAL A 154 12.42 -4.71 7.08
CA VAL A 154 11.90 -3.74 6.11
C VAL A 154 12.37 -2.34 6.49
N VAL A 155 12.94 -1.64 5.52
CA VAL A 155 13.47 -0.29 5.66
C VAL A 155 12.88 0.65 4.62
N VAL A 156 12.84 1.94 4.93
CA VAL A 156 12.31 2.99 4.06
C VAL A 156 13.29 4.16 3.98
N SER A 157 13.54 4.65 2.77
CA SER A 157 14.35 5.85 2.52
C SER A 157 13.51 6.91 1.81
N GLU A 158 13.74 8.18 2.14
CA GLU A 158 13.17 9.34 1.41
C GLU A 158 14.08 9.80 0.26
N GLU A 159 15.30 9.25 0.19
CA GLU A 159 16.28 9.48 -0.87
C GLU A 159 16.54 8.18 -1.65
N PRO A 160 17.02 8.24 -2.91
CA PRO A 160 17.42 7.06 -3.66
C PRO A 160 18.39 6.19 -2.87
N MET A 161 18.08 4.90 -2.77
CA MET A 161 18.92 3.95 -2.04
C MET A 161 20.08 3.48 -2.94
N THR A 162 21.29 3.52 -2.38
CA THR A 162 22.56 3.23 -3.03
C THR A 162 23.39 2.34 -2.12
N LEU A 163 24.50 1.80 -2.64
CA LEU A 163 25.43 1.00 -1.83
C LEU A 163 25.97 1.81 -0.64
N GLU A 164 26.19 3.11 -0.81
CA GLU A 164 26.76 3.99 0.19
C GLU A 164 25.78 4.32 1.33
N ASN A 165 24.51 4.56 1.00
CA ASN A 165 23.51 5.08 1.95
C ASN A 165 22.42 4.07 2.38
N CYS A 166 22.42 2.82 1.89
CA CYS A 166 21.35 1.87 2.19
C CYS A 166 21.11 1.61 3.69
N ARG A 167 22.15 1.75 4.52
CA ARG A 167 22.09 1.58 5.98
C ARG A 167 21.50 2.79 6.73
N ASP A 168 21.36 3.94 6.06
CA ASP A 168 20.78 5.16 6.64
C ASP A 168 19.24 5.13 6.62
N ALA A 169 18.65 4.16 5.90
CA ALA A 169 17.21 4.01 5.77
C ALA A 169 16.53 3.74 7.13
N VAL A 170 15.32 4.26 7.30
CA VAL A 170 14.51 4.11 8.51
C VAL A 170 14.00 2.68 8.62
N VAL A 171 14.25 2.01 9.74
CA VAL A 171 13.72 0.68 10.03
C VAL A 171 12.23 0.79 10.38
N VAL A 172 11.37 0.17 9.57
CA VAL A 172 9.90 0.16 9.76
C VAL A 172 9.38 -1.21 10.22
N ARG A 173 10.17 -2.26 9.99
CA ARG A 173 10.06 -3.55 10.66
C ARG A 173 11.46 -4.01 10.96
N ASP A 174 11.74 -4.34 12.22
CA ASP A 174 13.02 -4.90 12.63
C ASP A 174 13.16 -6.37 12.22
N TRP A 175 14.29 -7.01 12.52
CA TRP A 175 14.56 -8.39 12.14
C TRP A 175 13.45 -9.35 12.57
N THR A 176 12.83 -9.98 11.58
CA THR A 176 11.85 -11.04 11.74
C THR A 176 12.45 -12.35 11.28
N GLU A 177 12.49 -13.34 12.17
CA GLU A 177 12.90 -14.70 11.86
C GLU A 177 11.72 -15.55 11.37
N LEU A 178 11.95 -16.26 10.27
CA LEU A 178 11.00 -17.22 9.74
C LEU A 178 10.89 -18.44 10.68
N THR A 179 9.66 -18.77 11.01
CA THR A 179 9.31 -19.95 11.82
C THR A 179 8.95 -21.16 10.94
N ALA A 180 8.69 -22.31 11.56
CA ALA A 180 8.26 -23.53 10.89
C ALA A 180 7.00 -23.36 10.00
N ILE A 181 6.18 -22.33 10.25
CA ILE A 181 5.02 -22.01 9.40
C ILE A 181 5.46 -21.61 7.99
N HIS A 182 6.65 -21.03 7.82
CA HIS A 182 7.17 -20.55 6.54
C HIS A 182 7.91 -21.62 5.73
N ALA A 183 8.15 -22.79 6.33
CA ALA A 183 8.93 -23.86 5.71
C ALA A 183 8.23 -24.44 4.48
N ARG A 184 9.01 -25.11 3.61
CA ARG A 184 8.52 -25.81 2.40
C ARG A 184 7.75 -24.89 1.46
N LYS A 185 8.20 -23.64 1.31
CA LYS A 185 7.55 -22.61 0.50
C LYS A 185 6.09 -22.35 0.91
N ASN A 186 5.77 -22.48 2.19
CA ASN A 186 4.45 -22.09 2.70
C ASN A 186 4.43 -20.58 2.92
N TYR A 187 3.93 -19.86 1.91
CA TYR A 187 3.89 -18.40 1.90
C TYR A 187 2.89 -17.84 2.91
N THR A 188 3.36 -16.94 3.76
CA THR A 188 2.55 -16.16 4.69
C THR A 188 2.54 -14.70 4.24
N LEU A 189 1.40 -14.03 4.44
CA LEU A 189 1.25 -12.62 4.12
C LEU A 189 1.76 -11.77 5.28
N GLU A 190 2.68 -10.86 4.98
CA GLU A 190 3.18 -9.85 5.89
C GLU A 190 2.55 -8.48 5.58
N THR A 191 2.35 -7.66 6.61
CA THR A 191 1.78 -6.31 6.49
C THR A 191 2.55 -5.32 7.37
N VAL A 192 3.03 -4.24 6.76
CA VAL A 192 3.74 -3.12 7.39
C VAL A 192 2.90 -1.86 7.26
N ASP A 193 2.72 -1.13 8.35
CA ASP A 193 2.13 0.20 8.31
C ASP A 193 3.21 1.24 7.94
N LEU A 194 3.00 1.92 6.82
CA LEU A 194 3.86 3.01 6.34
C LEU A 194 3.16 4.37 6.41
N SER A 195 2.09 4.51 7.20
CA SER A 195 1.28 5.74 7.29
C SER A 195 2.06 6.95 7.81
N GLN A 196 3.21 6.74 8.46
CA GLN A 196 4.14 7.81 8.84
C GLN A 196 4.81 8.51 7.65
N PHE A 197 4.76 7.92 6.45
CA PHE A 197 5.38 8.46 5.23
C PHE A 197 4.40 9.21 4.30
N LYS A 198 3.17 9.49 4.76
CA LYS A 198 2.20 10.27 3.98
C LYS A 198 2.75 11.62 3.54
N GLY A 199 2.52 11.98 2.28
CA GLY A 199 3.01 13.23 1.69
C GLY A 199 4.49 13.21 1.27
N LYS A 200 5.18 12.07 1.38
CA LYS A 200 6.60 11.92 1.03
C LYS A 200 6.78 11.09 -0.24
N THR A 201 7.94 11.26 -0.87
CA THR A 201 8.46 10.31 -1.86
C THR A 201 9.35 9.32 -1.13
N ILE A 202 9.11 8.03 -1.30
CA ILE A 202 9.83 6.98 -0.58
C ILE A 202 10.29 5.85 -1.50
N TYR A 203 11.31 5.14 -1.02
CA TYR A 203 11.79 3.85 -1.49
C TYR A 203 11.62 2.85 -0.35
N VAL A 204 10.98 1.71 -0.60
CA VAL A 204 10.81 0.65 0.39
C VAL A 204 11.73 -0.50 0.00
N ALA A 205 12.48 -1.04 0.96
CA ALA A 205 13.35 -2.19 0.73
C ALA A 205 13.07 -3.33 1.70
N ILE A 206 13.10 -4.55 1.18
CA ILE A 206 13.15 -5.79 1.96
C ILE A 206 14.61 -6.21 2.02
N LEU A 207 15.16 -6.24 3.24
CA LEU A 207 16.55 -6.59 3.52
C LEU A 207 16.59 -8.03 4.02
N HIS A 208 17.30 -8.92 3.33
CA HIS A 208 17.66 -10.26 3.83
C HIS A 208 19.02 -10.19 4.53
N GLY A 209 19.11 -10.73 5.74
CA GLY A 209 20.34 -10.72 6.53
C GLY A 209 20.13 -11.10 7.98
N ASN A 210 21.16 -10.92 8.81
CA ASN A 210 21.16 -11.32 10.24
C ASN A 210 20.90 -12.83 10.48
N CYS A 211 21.16 -13.65 9.47
CA CYS A 211 21.16 -15.11 9.52
C CYS A 211 22.33 -15.66 8.70
N THR A 212 22.66 -16.93 8.91
CA THR A 212 23.64 -17.68 8.12
C THR A 212 23.27 -19.17 8.16
N ASP A 213 23.68 -19.92 7.15
CA ASP A 213 23.60 -21.39 7.11
C ASP A 213 22.17 -21.94 7.30
N GLN A 214 21.18 -21.29 6.67
CA GLN A 214 19.80 -21.78 6.63
C GLN A 214 19.53 -22.41 5.26
N TYR A 215 19.07 -21.63 4.28
CA TYR A 215 19.13 -21.98 2.85
C TYR A 215 18.87 -20.74 1.98
N TYR A 216 17.59 -20.41 1.77
CA TYR A 216 17.17 -19.17 1.14
C TYR A 216 15.76 -18.73 1.56
N ILE A 217 15.55 -17.41 1.54
CA ILE A 217 14.26 -16.75 1.68
C ILE A 217 13.59 -16.55 0.31
N ASN A 218 12.26 -16.55 0.25
CA ASN A 218 11.48 -16.21 -0.94
C ASN A 218 10.50 -15.08 -0.64
N ILE A 219 10.39 -14.14 -1.56
CA ILE A 219 9.45 -13.01 -1.51
C ILE A 219 8.67 -12.94 -2.83
N ARG A 220 7.36 -12.69 -2.74
CA ARG A 220 6.49 -12.44 -3.90
C ARG A 220 5.28 -11.59 -3.52
N ASN A 221 4.46 -11.23 -4.51
CA ASN A 221 3.20 -10.49 -4.32
C ASN A 221 3.38 -9.22 -3.48
N VAL A 222 4.37 -8.40 -3.84
CA VAL A 222 4.70 -7.17 -3.14
C VAL A 222 3.76 -6.06 -3.56
N LYS A 223 3.12 -5.42 -2.57
CA LYS A 223 2.15 -4.35 -2.80
C LYS A 223 2.37 -3.19 -1.85
N LEU A 224 2.15 -1.99 -2.35
CA LEU A 224 2.06 -0.76 -1.56
C LEU A 224 0.76 -0.08 -1.94
N PHE A 225 -0.13 0.14 -0.98
CA PHE A 225 -1.41 0.76 -1.26
C PHE A 225 -1.92 1.60 -0.09
N SER A 226 -2.76 2.57 -0.40
CA SER A 226 -3.52 3.32 0.60
C SER A 226 -4.98 2.91 0.61
N HIS A 227 -5.61 3.03 1.78
CA HIS A 227 -7.02 2.71 2.04
C HIS A 227 -7.50 3.50 3.26
#